data_AF-A0A5N5NZ98-F1
#
_entry.id   AF-A0A5N5NZ98-F1
#
_cell.length_a   1.000
_cell.length_b   1.000
_cell.length_c   1.000
_cell.angle_alpha   90.00
_cell.angle_beta   90.00
_cell.angle_gamma   90.00
#
_symmetry.space_group_name_H-M   'P 1'
#
loop_
_entity.id
_entity.type
_entity.pdbx_description
1 polymer ?
#
loop_
_entity_poly.entity_id
_entity_poly.type
_entity_poly.pdbx_seq_one_letter_code
_entity_poly.pdbx_strand_id
1 'polypeptide(L)'
;RTMNSYLAQKLLREDASDFFAGCSNAMYAFWVPLLQKTTLAPGTTQGDARVADGFARLDSILGSAESTPLMIRLAYVQWARMLDRLLEIIERDRRSCLVQRTSGRGDASILIDVYLAIKGGVSGVWREHFWRVTRVARRWAALGGPFPLLLITYSEEAEKIM
;
A
#
# COMPACT_ATOMS: atom_id res chain seq x y z
N ARG A 1 21.39 -23.37 -17.92
CA ARG A 1 20.78 -22.15 -17.36
C ARG A 1 19.30 -22.46 -17.13
N THR A 2 18.90 -22.68 -15.88
CA THR A 2 17.61 -23.25 -15.48
C THR A 2 16.46 -22.26 -15.71
N MET A 3 15.26 -22.78 -16.02
CA MET A 3 14.01 -22.06 -16.33
C MET A 3 13.68 -20.90 -15.38
N ASN A 4 14.10 -20.98 -14.11
CA ASN A 4 13.98 -19.90 -13.13
C ASN A 4 14.80 -18.64 -13.47
N SER A 5 15.97 -18.78 -14.08
CA SER A 5 16.78 -17.61 -14.49
C SER A 5 16.13 -16.82 -15.64
N TYR A 6 15.43 -17.52 -16.54
CA TYR A 6 14.71 -16.90 -17.65
C TYR A 6 13.44 -16.18 -17.17
N LEU A 7 12.69 -16.81 -16.25
CA LEU A 7 11.54 -16.17 -15.63
C LEU A 7 11.95 -14.94 -14.80
N ALA A 8 13.03 -15.04 -14.02
CA ALA A 8 13.55 -13.90 -13.27
C ALA A 8 14.00 -12.74 -14.17
N GLN A 9 14.61 -13.04 -15.32
CA GLN A 9 14.97 -12.02 -16.32
C GLN A 9 13.76 -11.29 -16.88
N LYS A 10 12.65 -12.00 -17.13
CA LYS A 10 11.41 -11.37 -17.61
C LYS A 10 10.77 -10.42 -16.61
N LEU A 11 11.04 -10.56 -15.30
CA LEU A 11 10.50 -9.68 -14.27
C LEU A 11 11.15 -8.30 -14.28
N LEU A 12 12.36 -8.19 -14.82
CA LEU A 12 13.07 -6.93 -14.95
C LEU A 12 12.88 -6.38 -16.35
N ARG A 13 12.83 -5.06 -16.45
CA ARG A 13 12.89 -4.37 -17.73
C ARG A 13 14.31 -4.36 -18.25
N GLU A 14 14.45 -4.62 -19.54
CA GLU A 14 15.73 -4.50 -20.25
C GLU A 14 16.15 -3.03 -20.42
N ASP A 15 15.17 -2.12 -20.50
CA ASP A 15 15.34 -0.68 -20.74
C ASP A 15 15.14 0.18 -19.48
N ALA A 16 15.36 -0.39 -18.29
CA ALA A 16 15.01 0.23 -17.02
C ALA A 16 15.59 1.65 -16.83
N SER A 17 16.83 1.88 -17.25
CA SER A 17 17.50 3.18 -17.13
C SER A 17 16.85 4.25 -18.02
N ASP A 18 16.61 3.92 -19.29
CA ASP A 18 16.01 4.86 -20.25
C ASP A 18 14.57 5.17 -19.87
N PHE A 19 13.84 4.15 -19.40
CA PHE A 19 12.48 4.35 -18.92
C PHE A 19 12.42 5.20 -17.65
N PHE A 20 13.35 4.98 -16.71
CA PHE A 20 13.44 5.82 -15.52
C PHE A 20 13.70 7.28 -15.91
N ALA A 21 14.65 7.53 -16.80
CA ALA A 21 14.92 8.87 -17.30
C ALA A 21 13.65 9.50 -17.94
N GLY A 22 12.95 8.73 -18.78
CA GLY A 22 11.77 9.18 -19.51
C GLY A 22 10.53 9.47 -18.65
N CYS A 23 10.32 8.75 -17.54
CA CYS A 23 9.12 8.93 -16.71
C CYS A 23 9.37 9.47 -15.30
N SER A 24 10.62 9.76 -14.92
CA SER A 24 11.02 10.29 -13.60
C SER A 24 10.19 11.49 -13.14
N ASN A 25 10.00 12.49 -14.00
CA ASN A 25 9.22 13.69 -13.68
C ASN A 25 7.74 13.38 -13.41
N ALA A 26 7.11 12.57 -14.26
CA ALA A 26 5.71 12.17 -14.09
C ALA A 26 5.54 11.31 -12.82
N MET A 27 6.48 10.42 -12.56
CA MET A 27 6.52 9.61 -11.35
C MET A 27 6.63 10.48 -10.10
N TYR A 28 7.53 11.47 -10.10
CA TYR A 28 7.67 12.38 -8.96
C TYR A 28 6.41 13.24 -8.76
N ALA A 29 5.84 13.76 -9.85
CA ALA A 29 4.61 14.54 -9.84
C ALA A 29 3.40 13.73 -9.34
N PHE A 30 3.41 12.41 -9.48
CA PHE A 30 2.40 11.52 -8.89
C PHE A 30 2.73 11.14 -7.43
N TRP A 31 3.97 10.75 -7.17
CA TRP A 31 4.40 10.16 -5.91
C TRP A 31 4.31 11.15 -4.74
N VAL A 32 4.75 12.40 -4.95
CA VAL A 32 4.75 13.41 -3.90
C VAL A 32 3.33 13.75 -3.43
N PRO A 33 2.35 14.04 -4.31
CA PRO A 33 0.97 14.25 -3.87
C PRO A 33 0.35 13.02 -3.20
N LEU A 34 0.68 11.81 -3.67
CA LEU A 34 0.24 10.58 -3.02
C LEU A 34 0.74 10.53 -1.57
N LEU A 35 2.04 10.72 -1.36
CA LEU A 35 2.65 10.77 -0.03
C LEU A 35 1.98 11.80 0.88
N GLN A 36 1.75 13.01 0.39
CA GLN A 36 1.13 14.08 1.16
C GLN A 36 -0.29 13.72 1.64
N LYS A 37 -1.00 12.90 0.87
CA LYS A 37 -2.38 12.48 1.19
C LYS A 37 -2.44 11.23 2.05
N THR A 38 -1.46 10.34 1.97
CA THR A 38 -1.52 9.03 2.64
C THR A 38 -0.58 8.91 3.84
N THR A 39 0.38 9.82 4.01
CA THR A 39 1.29 9.82 5.16
C THR A 39 0.56 10.35 6.40
N LEU A 40 0.37 9.48 7.39
CA LEU A 40 -0.26 9.85 8.66
C LEU A 40 0.71 10.61 9.56
N ALA A 41 0.36 11.85 9.90
CA ALA A 41 1.18 12.72 10.72
C ALA A 41 1.37 12.19 12.16
N PRO A 42 2.43 12.59 12.86
CA PRO A 42 2.51 12.40 14.30
C PRO A 42 1.29 12.98 15.01
N GLY A 43 0.75 12.26 15.99
CA GLY A 43 -0.45 12.67 16.73
C GLY A 43 -1.78 12.34 16.06
N THR A 44 -1.80 11.79 14.84
CA THR A 44 -3.02 11.20 14.25
C THR A 44 -3.53 10.05 15.14
N THR A 45 -4.84 9.99 15.35
CA THR A 45 -5.53 8.89 16.03
C THR A 45 -6.19 7.98 14.99
N GLN A 46 -6.58 6.77 15.38
CA GLN A 46 -7.20 5.82 14.44
C GLN A 46 -8.53 6.30 13.83
N GLY A 47 -9.26 7.21 14.50
CA GLY A 47 -10.55 7.75 14.05
C GLY A 47 -10.47 9.04 13.24
N ASP A 48 -9.26 9.51 12.92
CA ASP A 48 -9.03 10.75 12.19
C ASP A 48 -9.51 10.64 10.73
N ALA A 49 -10.19 11.67 10.23
CA ALA A 49 -10.67 11.73 8.85
C ALA A 49 -9.55 11.52 7.81
N ARG A 50 -8.30 11.90 8.15
CA ARG A 50 -7.13 11.68 7.29
C ARG A 50 -6.86 10.20 7.01
N VAL A 51 -7.21 9.30 7.93
CA VAL A 51 -7.11 7.85 7.71
C VAL A 51 -8.12 7.42 6.64
N ALA A 52 -9.35 7.91 6.71
CA ALA A 52 -10.38 7.64 5.72
C ALA A 52 -10.01 8.20 4.33
N ASP A 53 -9.55 9.45 4.27
CA ASP A 53 -9.12 10.10 3.04
C ASP A 53 -7.93 9.36 2.38
N GLY A 54 -6.98 8.91 3.20
CA GLY A 54 -5.83 8.13 2.74
C GLY A 54 -6.25 6.82 2.07
N PHE A 55 -7.13 6.04 2.72
CA PHE A 55 -7.65 4.81 2.13
C PHE A 55 -8.48 5.09 0.88
N ALA A 56 -9.37 6.08 0.90
CA ALA A 56 -10.16 6.46 -0.27
C ALA A 56 -9.28 6.83 -1.47
N ARG A 57 -8.19 7.57 -1.24
CA ARG A 57 -7.23 7.91 -2.30
C ARG A 57 -6.51 6.68 -2.85
N LEU A 58 -6.07 5.77 -1.99
CA LEU A 58 -5.41 4.54 -2.42
C LEU A 58 -6.35 3.62 -3.19
N ASP A 59 -7.57 3.41 -2.70
CA ASP A 59 -8.57 2.58 -3.39
C ASP A 59 -8.95 3.15 -4.75
N SER A 60 -9.05 4.48 -4.86
CA SER A 60 -9.29 5.14 -6.14
C SER A 60 -8.18 4.85 -7.15
N ILE A 61 -6.91 4.86 -6.73
CA ILE A 61 -5.78 4.54 -7.62
C ILE A 61 -5.80 3.05 -7.99
N LEU A 62 -6.00 2.17 -7.02
CA LEU A 62 -5.99 0.71 -7.24
C LEU A 62 -7.18 0.22 -8.07
N GLY A 63 -8.30 0.95 -8.07
CA GLY A 63 -9.50 0.64 -8.86
C GLY A 63 -9.62 1.38 -10.18
N SER A 64 -8.74 2.34 -10.48
CA SER A 64 -8.83 3.17 -11.70
C SER A 64 -8.21 2.47 -12.91
N ALA A 65 -8.92 2.50 -14.04
CA ALA A 65 -8.42 2.05 -15.34
C ALA A 65 -7.35 2.99 -15.93
N GLU A 66 -7.25 4.22 -15.42
CA GLU A 66 -6.27 5.22 -15.86
C GLU A 66 -4.92 5.07 -15.12
N SER A 67 -4.88 4.26 -14.06
CA SER A 67 -3.67 4.06 -13.27
C SER A 67 -2.65 3.21 -14.04
N THR A 68 -1.48 3.78 -14.28
CA THR A 68 -0.36 3.03 -14.85
C THR A 68 0.15 1.95 -13.87
N PRO A 69 0.83 0.89 -14.35
CA PRO A 69 1.40 -0.14 -13.48
C PRO A 69 2.32 0.43 -12.39
N LEU A 70 3.11 1.44 -12.72
CA LEU A 70 3.98 2.11 -11.74
C LEU A 70 3.18 2.85 -10.66
N MET A 71 2.10 3.54 -11.03
CA MET A 71 1.22 4.21 -10.06
C MET A 71 0.58 3.19 -9.10
N ILE A 72 0.16 2.04 -9.64
CA ILE A 72 -0.42 0.94 -8.86
C ILE A 72 0.60 0.38 -7.87
N ARG A 73 1.83 0.11 -8.31
CA ARG A 73 2.94 -0.34 -7.43
C ARG A 73 3.20 0.65 -6.29
N LEU A 74 3.30 1.93 -6.62
CA LEU A 74 3.53 2.98 -5.63
C LEU A 74 2.36 3.09 -4.63
N ALA A 75 1.11 2.96 -5.09
CA ALA A 75 -0.05 2.90 -4.22
C ALA A 75 0.00 1.67 -3.29
N TYR A 76 0.37 0.50 -3.80
CA TYR A 76 0.58 -0.70 -2.97
C TYR A 76 1.64 -0.50 -1.91
N VAL A 77 2.78 0.14 -2.25
CA VAL A 77 3.80 0.47 -1.25
C VAL A 77 3.26 1.42 -0.19
N GLN A 78 2.50 2.45 -0.59
CA GLN A 78 1.91 3.38 0.37
C GLN A 78 0.83 2.77 1.23
N TRP A 79 0.05 1.83 0.68
CA TRP A 79 -0.87 1.02 1.45
C TRP A 79 -0.14 0.31 2.58
N ALA A 80 0.92 -0.45 2.27
CA ALA A 80 1.68 -1.17 3.28
C ALA A 80 2.25 -0.24 4.37
N ARG A 81 2.85 0.89 3.97
CA ARG A 81 3.41 1.89 4.89
C ARG A 81 2.34 2.54 5.77
N MET A 82 1.18 2.87 5.19
CA MET A 82 0.06 3.43 5.92
C MET A 82 -0.51 2.44 6.93
N LEU A 83 -0.57 1.14 6.59
CA LEU A 83 -0.97 0.09 7.54
C LEU A 83 0.02 -0.04 8.69
N ASP A 84 1.33 -0.04 8.43
CA ASP A 84 2.35 -0.09 9.48
C ASP A 84 2.20 1.10 10.43
N ARG A 85 2.04 2.29 9.87
CA ARG A 85 1.86 3.50 10.67
C ARG A 85 0.57 3.48 11.47
N LEU A 86 -0.52 2.97 10.90
CA LEU A 86 -1.80 2.86 11.60
C LEU A 86 -1.76 1.81 12.71
N LEU A 87 -1.03 0.70 12.52
CA LEU A 87 -0.77 -0.28 13.57
C LEU A 87 -0.01 0.34 14.74
N GLU A 88 1.04 1.12 14.48
CA GLU A 88 1.76 1.86 15.53
C GLU A 88 0.84 2.83 16.29
N ILE A 89 -0.06 3.52 15.58
CA ILE A 89 -1.06 4.42 16.17
C ILE A 89 -2.02 3.62 17.07
N ILE A 90 -2.56 2.50 16.58
CA ILE A 90 -3.47 1.62 17.34
C ILE A 90 -2.77 1.09 18.59
N GLU A 91 -1.53 0.63 18.47
CA GLU A 91 -0.74 0.14 19.60
C GLU A 91 -0.52 1.22 20.65
N ARG A 92 -0.18 2.44 20.22
CA ARG A 92 -0.01 3.60 21.10
C ARG A 92 -1.32 3.97 21.79
N ASP A 93 -2.41 4.11 21.04
CA ASP A 93 -3.72 4.48 21.57
C ASP A 93 -4.22 3.43 22.58
N ARG A 94 -3.93 2.14 22.32
CA ARG A 94 -4.17 1.03 23.25
C ARG A 94 -3.33 1.15 24.53
N ARG A 95 -2.02 1.41 24.43
CA ARG A 95 -1.13 1.58 25.60
C ARG A 95 -1.58 2.76 26.49
N SER A 96 -2.18 3.78 25.89
CA SER A 96 -2.73 4.94 26.60
C SER A 96 -4.14 4.71 27.17
N CYS A 97 -4.67 3.48 27.17
CA CYS A 97 -6.01 3.11 27.63
C CYS A 97 -7.18 3.81 26.90
N LEU A 98 -6.94 4.36 25.70
CA LEU A 98 -7.98 4.99 24.88
C LEU A 98 -8.84 3.94 24.12
N VAL A 99 -8.44 2.67 24.15
CA VAL A 99 -9.15 1.54 23.54
C VAL A 99 -9.28 0.41 24.58
N GLN A 100 -10.51 0.02 24.92
CA GLN A 100 -10.74 -1.09 25.86
C GLN A 100 -10.35 -2.44 25.25
N ARG A 101 -9.73 -3.30 26.07
CA ARG A 101 -9.42 -4.68 25.69
C ARG A 101 -10.71 -5.47 25.42
N THR A 102 -10.88 -5.95 24.21
CA THR A 102 -11.78 -7.08 23.93
C THR A 102 -10.93 -8.35 23.85
N SER A 103 -11.22 -9.33 24.70
CA SER A 103 -10.54 -10.63 24.66
C SER A 103 -10.65 -11.24 23.25
N GLY A 104 -9.52 -11.70 22.70
CA GLY A 104 -9.45 -12.31 21.36
C GLY A 104 -9.32 -11.34 20.18
N ARG A 105 -9.29 -10.02 20.39
CA ARG A 105 -9.00 -9.04 19.31
C ARG A 105 -7.60 -8.45 19.44
N GLY A 106 -6.75 -8.75 18.46
CA GLY A 106 -5.41 -8.18 18.34
C GLY A 106 -5.41 -6.85 17.58
N ASP A 107 -4.26 -6.19 17.52
CA ASP A 107 -4.11 -4.88 16.86
C ASP A 107 -4.42 -4.97 15.35
N ALA A 108 -4.12 -6.11 14.72
CA ALA A 108 -4.52 -6.40 13.34
C ALA A 108 -6.04 -6.55 13.15
N SER A 109 -6.77 -7.00 14.17
CA SER A 109 -8.24 -7.05 14.13
C SER A 109 -8.83 -5.64 14.21
N ILE A 110 -8.26 -4.77 15.04
CA ILE A 110 -8.67 -3.37 15.14
C ILE A 110 -8.38 -2.64 13.82
N LEU A 111 -7.21 -2.88 13.22
CA LEU A 111 -6.82 -2.31 11.93
C LEU A 111 -7.87 -2.58 10.84
N ILE A 112 -8.30 -3.84 10.70
CA ILE A 112 -9.31 -4.19 9.70
C ILE A 112 -10.69 -3.62 10.06
N ASP A 113 -11.04 -3.57 11.34
CA ASP A 113 -12.31 -2.98 11.77
C ASP A 113 -12.35 -1.47 11.47
N VAL A 114 -11.24 -0.74 11.62
CA VAL A 114 -11.10 0.67 11.21
C VAL A 114 -11.35 0.82 9.71
N TYR A 115 -10.70 -0.01 8.89
CA TYR A 115 -10.92 0.02 7.44
C TYR A 115 -12.37 -0.29 7.06
N LEU A 116 -12.99 -1.29 7.67
CA LEU A 116 -14.39 -1.65 7.42
C LEU A 116 -15.35 -0.55 7.86
N ALA A 117 -15.08 0.12 8.97
CA ALA A 117 -15.87 1.27 9.41
C ALA A 117 -15.82 2.41 8.38
N ILE A 118 -14.65 2.69 7.80
CA ILE A 118 -14.48 3.68 6.71
C ILE A 118 -15.29 3.29 5.48
N LYS A 119 -15.42 1.99 5.18
CA LYS A 119 -16.23 1.47 4.07
C LYS A 119 -17.72 1.35 4.37
N GLY A 120 -18.18 1.81 5.54
CA GLY A 120 -19.59 1.81 5.90
C GLY A 120 -20.10 0.49 6.48
N GLY A 121 -19.23 -0.41 6.93
CA GLY A 121 -19.62 -1.57 7.75
C GLY A 121 -18.93 -2.90 7.42
N VAL A 122 -19.40 -3.96 8.09
CA VAL A 122 -18.79 -5.30 8.09
C VAL A 122 -19.20 -6.13 6.86
N SER A 123 -18.97 -5.60 5.66
CA SER A 123 -19.16 -6.37 4.43
C SER A 123 -18.04 -7.40 4.26
N GLY A 124 -18.41 -8.66 3.99
CA GLY A 124 -17.45 -9.71 3.63
C GLY A 124 -16.58 -9.35 2.42
N VAL A 125 -17.15 -8.60 1.46
CA VAL A 125 -16.46 -8.14 0.25
C VAL A 125 -15.32 -7.19 0.58
N TRP A 126 -15.56 -6.21 1.46
CA TRP A 126 -14.52 -5.25 1.86
C TRP A 126 -13.43 -5.91 2.71
N ARG A 127 -13.80 -6.90 3.52
CA ARG A 127 -12.84 -7.70 4.30
C ARG A 127 -11.93 -8.53 3.39
N GLU A 128 -12.49 -9.21 2.41
CA GLU A 128 -11.73 -9.97 1.41
C GLU A 128 -10.82 -9.05 0.58
N HIS A 129 -11.38 -7.93 0.11
CA HIS A 129 -10.64 -6.91 -0.62
C HIS A 129 -9.43 -6.41 0.18
N PHE A 130 -9.62 -6.06 1.46
CA PHE A 130 -8.55 -5.60 2.34
C PHE A 130 -7.41 -6.61 2.42
N TRP A 131 -7.71 -7.89 2.63
CA TRP A 131 -6.67 -8.93 2.74
C TRP A 131 -5.96 -9.18 1.41
N ARG A 132 -6.69 -9.18 0.29
CA ARG A 132 -6.13 -9.34 -1.04
C ARG A 132 -5.15 -8.19 -1.37
N VAL A 133 -5.60 -6.95 -1.20
CA VAL A 133 -4.78 -5.74 -1.43
C VAL A 133 -3.58 -5.74 -0.50
N THR A 134 -3.78 -6.03 0.79
CA THR A 134 -2.69 -6.04 1.78
C THR A 134 -1.62 -7.07 1.43
N ARG A 135 -2.00 -8.27 0.96
CA ARG A 135 -1.02 -9.29 0.56
C ARG A 135 -0.12 -8.80 -0.58
N VAL A 136 -0.73 -8.23 -1.62
CA VAL A 136 -0.01 -7.68 -2.77
C VAL A 136 0.84 -6.47 -2.36
N ALA A 137 0.27 -5.59 -1.53
CA ALA A 137 0.95 -4.43 -0.97
C ALA A 137 2.24 -4.80 -0.23
N ARG A 138 2.21 -5.84 0.61
CA ARG A 138 3.38 -6.33 1.35
C ARG A 138 4.47 -6.86 0.42
N ARG A 139 4.11 -7.56 -0.65
CA ARG A 139 5.08 -8.07 -1.63
C ARG A 139 5.78 -6.93 -2.37
N TRP A 140 5.01 -5.95 -2.86
CA TRP A 140 5.57 -4.78 -3.53
C TRP A 140 6.43 -3.92 -2.59
N ALA A 141 5.98 -3.71 -1.35
CA ALA A 141 6.76 -3.00 -0.34
C ALA A 141 8.09 -3.70 -0.01
N ALA A 142 8.10 -5.03 0.05
CA ALA A 142 9.32 -5.80 0.27
C ALA A 142 10.30 -5.67 -0.89
N LEU A 143 9.83 -5.69 -2.14
CA LEU A 143 10.69 -5.52 -3.32
C LEU A 143 11.22 -4.10 -3.47
N GLY A 144 10.41 -3.09 -3.16
CA GLY A 144 10.82 -1.68 -3.23
C GLY A 144 11.71 -1.28 -2.06
N GLY A 145 11.58 -1.95 -0.93
CA GLY A 145 12.36 -1.68 0.28
C GLY A 145 12.30 -0.20 0.69
N PRO A 146 13.44 0.39 1.09
CA PRO A 146 13.54 1.82 1.40
C PRO A 146 13.30 2.73 0.20
N PHE A 147 13.44 2.23 -1.03
CA PHE A 147 13.45 3.01 -2.27
C PHE A 147 12.33 2.57 -3.24
N PRO A 148 11.05 2.93 -2.98
CA PRO A 148 9.91 2.50 -3.79
C PRO A 148 10.01 2.85 -5.27
N LEU A 149 10.74 3.92 -5.60
CA LEU A 149 10.94 4.35 -6.98
C LEU A 149 11.75 3.33 -7.79
N LEU A 150 12.52 2.45 -7.14
CA LEU A 150 13.21 1.34 -7.82
C LEU A 150 12.23 0.30 -8.36
N LEU A 151 10.96 0.30 -7.96
CA LEU A 151 9.94 -0.59 -8.53
C LEU A 151 9.70 -0.37 -10.04
N ILE A 152 10.22 0.73 -10.57
CA ILE A 152 10.26 1.02 -12.00
C ILE A 152 11.10 0.02 -12.80
N THR A 153 12.09 -0.63 -12.18
CA THR A 153 12.95 -1.60 -12.87
C THR A 153 12.21 -2.89 -13.19
N TYR A 154 11.04 -3.11 -12.60
CA TYR A 154 10.24 -4.29 -12.85
C TYR A 154 9.38 -4.11 -14.10
N SER A 155 9.25 -5.15 -14.91
CA SER A 155 8.35 -5.21 -16.05
C SER A 155 6.91 -5.44 -15.59
N GLU A 156 5.95 -5.34 -16.51
CA GLU A 156 4.54 -5.68 -16.20
C GLU A 156 4.34 -7.17 -15.91
N GLU A 157 5.26 -8.04 -16.35
CA GLU A 157 5.22 -9.47 -16.02
C GLU A 157 5.33 -9.71 -14.50
N ALA A 158 5.98 -8.79 -13.77
CA ALA A 158 6.04 -8.85 -12.32
C ALA A 158 4.67 -8.76 -11.66
N GLU A 159 3.66 -8.14 -12.28
CA GLU A 159 2.30 -8.08 -11.72
C GLU A 159 1.65 -9.47 -11.63
N LYS A 160 2.00 -10.39 -12.54
CA LYS A 160 1.36 -11.72 -12.65
C LYS A 160 1.72 -12.67 -11.50
N ILE A 161 2.78 -12.35 -10.75
CA ILE A 161 3.28 -13.19 -9.65
C ILE A 161 3.01 -12.59 -8.27
N MET A 162 2.39 -11.41 -8.21
CA MET A 162 2.02 -10.72 -6.98
C MET A 162 0.69 -11.19 -6.43
#